data_AF-A0A554V8N6-F1
#
_entry.id   AF-A0A554V8N6-F1
#
_cell.length_a   1.000
_cell.length_b   1.000
_cell.length_c   1.000
_cell.angle_alpha   90.00
_cell.angle_beta   90.00
_cell.angle_gamma   90.00
#
_symmetry.space_group_name_H-M   'P 1'
#
loop_
_entity.id
_entity.type
_entity.pdbx_description
1 polymer ?
#
loop_
_entity_poly.entity_id
_entity_poly.type
_entity_poly.pdbx_seq_one_letter_code
_entity_poly.pdbx_strand_id
1 'polypeptide(L)'
;MDGESEPETSTSAIAEAGGEFAVEGVSVGAYANGFGRTADGLPFAFRIVNRALRVEIYRDGIDSDVPEPADLVAVAHAPITDVDLTDERSIVAMVRDAVDAAEPVNTTSGYATVRAMLNRLGSVL
;
A
#
# COMPACT_ATOMS: atom_id res chain seq x y z
N MET A 1 11.76 38.28 -42.10
CA MET A 1 10.79 38.95 -41.20
C MET A 1 9.87 37.89 -40.67
N ASP A 2 10.47 36.83 -40.11
CA ASP A 2 11.12 36.79 -38.79
C ASP A 2 9.96 36.67 -37.79
N GLY A 3 9.69 35.49 -37.23
CA GLY A 3 10.68 34.70 -36.52
C GLY A 3 10.68 35.20 -35.09
N GLU A 4 9.75 34.69 -34.29
CA GLU A 4 9.97 34.56 -32.86
C GLU A 4 9.24 33.29 -32.41
N SER A 5 9.92 32.18 -32.64
CA SER A 5 9.97 31.13 -31.64
C SER A 5 10.41 31.79 -30.35
N GLU A 6 9.67 31.64 -29.26
CA GLU A 6 10.25 31.52 -27.93
C GLU A 6 9.45 30.51 -27.11
N PRO A 7 10.15 29.79 -26.22
CA PRO A 7 9.99 28.36 -26.05
C PRO A 7 9.29 27.97 -24.77
N GLU A 8 9.04 26.68 -24.69
CA GLU A 8 8.58 25.90 -23.54
C GLU A 8 9.05 26.44 -22.19
N THR A 9 8.10 26.66 -21.28
CA THR A 9 8.33 26.19 -19.91
C THR A 9 7.41 25.00 -19.72
N SER A 10 7.96 23.85 -20.10
CA SER A 10 7.71 22.61 -19.38
C SER A 10 7.87 22.90 -17.89
N THR A 11 6.80 23.26 -17.20
CA THR A 11 6.66 22.85 -15.81
C THR A 11 6.29 21.38 -15.89
N SER A 12 7.29 20.58 -16.22
CA SER A 12 7.45 19.27 -15.61
C SER A 12 7.43 19.58 -14.13
N ALA A 13 6.23 19.54 -13.53
CA ALA A 13 6.09 19.44 -12.10
C ALA A 13 6.79 18.14 -11.78
N ILE A 14 8.07 18.26 -11.46
CA ILE A 14 8.81 17.28 -10.70
C ILE A 14 7.82 16.73 -9.68
N ALA A 15 7.51 15.45 -9.85
CA ALA A 15 6.47 14.76 -9.13
C ALA A 15 6.86 14.73 -7.65
N GLU A 16 6.54 15.79 -6.93
CA GLU A 16 6.24 15.73 -5.51
C GLU A 16 4.87 15.05 -5.43
N ALA A 17 4.81 13.75 -5.78
CA ALA A 17 3.63 12.93 -5.56
C ALA A 17 3.53 12.59 -4.06
N GLY A 18 3.67 13.58 -3.20
CA GLY A 18 3.34 13.50 -1.79
C GLY A 18 1.88 13.92 -1.63
N GLY A 19 0.98 12.94 -1.57
CA GLY A 19 -0.42 13.17 -1.23
C GLY A 19 -0.62 13.48 0.25
N GLU A 20 -1.84 13.91 0.61
CA GLU A 20 -2.27 13.87 2.02
C GLU A 20 -2.65 12.42 2.35
N PHE A 21 -2.28 11.94 3.54
CA PHE A 21 -2.81 10.67 4.05
C PHE A 21 -4.34 10.74 4.05
N ALA A 22 -4.98 9.82 3.34
CA ALA A 22 -6.42 9.80 3.18
C ALA A 22 -6.96 8.38 3.35
N VAL A 23 -7.96 8.23 4.22
CA VAL A 23 -8.79 7.02 4.29
C VAL A 23 -10.00 7.26 3.39
N GLU A 24 -10.12 6.47 2.32
CA GLU A 24 -11.17 6.62 1.31
C GLU A 24 -12.45 5.86 1.70
N GLY A 25 -12.30 4.73 2.40
CA GLY A 25 -13.41 3.94 2.89
C GLY A 25 -13.08 3.28 4.21
N VAL A 26 -14.04 3.27 5.12
CA VAL A 26 -13.91 2.67 6.45
C VAL A 26 -15.25 2.08 6.90
N SER A 27 -15.17 0.87 7.43
CA SER A 27 -16.23 0.21 8.18
C SER A 27 -15.82 0.14 9.64
N VAL A 28 -16.72 0.48 10.55
CA VAL A 28 -16.51 0.44 12.01
C VAL A 28 -16.91 -0.91 12.62
N GLY A 29 -16.53 -1.14 13.87
CA GLY A 29 -16.89 -2.30 14.69
C GLY A 29 -15.73 -3.29 14.91
N ALA A 30 -16.03 -4.43 15.54
CA ALA A 30 -15.03 -5.43 15.92
C ALA A 30 -14.23 -6.04 14.74
N TYR A 31 -14.76 -5.91 13.52
CA TYR A 31 -14.14 -6.35 12.27
C TYR A 31 -13.90 -5.16 11.32
N ALA A 32 -13.59 -3.99 11.89
CA ALA A 32 -13.34 -2.79 11.13
C ALA A 32 -12.30 -3.02 10.02
N ASN A 33 -12.55 -2.42 8.88
CA ASN A 33 -11.72 -2.56 7.68
C ASN A 33 -11.88 -1.31 6.82
N GLY A 34 -10.96 -1.13 5.88
CA GLY A 34 -11.00 0.01 4.99
C GLY A 34 -9.81 0.07 4.07
N PHE A 35 -9.76 1.15 3.29
CA PHE A 35 -8.71 1.39 2.30
C PHE A 35 -8.48 2.89 2.12
N GLY A 36 -7.34 3.25 1.53
CA GLY A 36 -6.97 4.62 1.30
C GLY A 36 -5.61 4.78 0.62
N ARG A 37 -5.03 5.97 0.76
CA ARG A 37 -3.69 6.30 0.28
C ARG A 37 -2.80 6.87 1.37
N THR A 38 -1.54 6.42 1.37
CA THR A 38 -0.51 6.98 2.26
C THR A 38 -0.14 8.40 1.83
N ALA A 39 0.66 9.09 2.66
CA ALA A 39 1.20 10.40 2.28
C ALA A 39 2.11 10.32 1.03
N ASP A 40 2.70 9.16 0.73
CA ASP A 40 3.47 8.94 -0.49
C ASP A 40 2.59 8.57 -1.71
N GLY A 41 1.27 8.63 -1.55
CA GLY A 41 0.30 8.30 -2.60
C GLY A 41 0.10 6.80 -2.81
N LEU A 42 0.73 5.93 -2.02
CA LEU A 42 0.62 4.48 -2.17
C LEU A 42 -0.74 3.97 -1.67
N PRO A 43 -1.40 3.08 -2.42
CA PRO A 43 -2.64 2.46 -1.96
C PRO A 43 -2.39 1.56 -0.76
N PHE A 44 -3.27 1.61 0.23
CA PHE A 44 -3.26 0.68 1.36
C PHE A 44 -4.65 0.14 1.67
N ALA A 45 -4.68 -1.02 2.32
CA ALA A 45 -5.87 -1.58 2.93
C ALA A 45 -5.59 -1.94 4.39
N PHE A 46 -6.61 -1.88 5.23
CA PHE A 46 -6.51 -2.34 6.61
C PHE A 46 -7.69 -3.21 7.00
N ARG A 47 -7.47 -4.11 7.95
CA ARG A 47 -8.51 -4.93 8.56
C ARG A 47 -8.16 -5.33 9.98
N ILE A 48 -9.17 -5.51 10.80
CA ILE A 48 -9.04 -6.08 12.13
C ILE A 48 -9.27 -7.59 12.06
N VAL A 49 -8.28 -8.36 12.49
CA VAL A 49 -8.33 -9.82 12.59
C VAL A 49 -7.74 -10.24 13.93
N ASN A 50 -8.41 -11.14 14.65
CA ASN A 50 -7.96 -11.62 15.97
C ASN A 50 -7.58 -10.49 16.94
N ARG A 51 -8.34 -9.39 16.94
CA ARG A 51 -8.11 -8.22 17.82
C ARG A 51 -6.76 -7.53 17.57
N ALA A 52 -6.25 -7.61 16.34
CA ALA A 52 -5.12 -6.86 15.85
C ALA A 52 -5.49 -6.13 14.55
N LEU A 53 -5.03 -4.89 14.40
CA LEU A 53 -5.02 -4.18 13.14
C LEU A 53 -3.92 -4.77 12.26
N ARG A 54 -4.26 -5.07 11.01
CA ARG A 54 -3.31 -5.35 9.94
C ARG A 54 -3.46 -4.27 8.88
N VAL A 55 -2.36 -3.64 8.49
CA VAL A 55 -2.28 -2.71 7.36
C VAL A 55 -1.38 -3.31 6.30
N GLU A 56 -1.85 -3.29 5.07
CA GLU A 56 -1.19 -3.81 3.87
C GLU A 56 -1.03 -2.63 2.90
N ILE A 57 0.21 -2.23 2.62
CA ILE A 57 0.54 -1.14 1.68
C ILE A 57 1.01 -1.79 0.38
N TYR A 58 0.43 -1.34 -0.73
CA TYR A 58 0.63 -1.90 -2.05
C TYR A 58 1.46 -0.97 -2.92
N ARG A 59 2.14 -1.53 -3.92
CA ARG A 59 2.77 -0.73 -4.97
C ARG A 59 1.71 0.02 -5.78
N ASP A 60 2.10 1.18 -6.29
CA ASP A 60 1.25 1.91 -7.23
C ASP A 60 1.15 1.19 -8.58
N GLY A 61 0.07 1.46 -9.33
CA GLY A 61 -0.10 0.96 -10.70
C GLY A 61 -0.32 -0.56 -10.83
N ILE A 62 -1.02 -1.18 -9.87
CA ILE A 62 -1.43 -2.59 -10.00
C ILE A 62 -2.55 -2.69 -11.04
N ASP A 63 -2.22 -3.20 -12.23
CA ASP A 63 -3.18 -3.48 -13.32
C ASP A 63 -4.03 -4.75 -13.11
N SER A 64 -3.80 -5.48 -12.01
CA SER A 64 -4.56 -6.68 -11.65
C SER A 64 -5.78 -6.33 -10.80
N ASP A 65 -6.95 -6.87 -11.14
CA ASP A 65 -8.17 -6.72 -10.34
C ASP A 65 -8.02 -7.26 -8.91
N VAL A 66 -7.12 -8.23 -8.70
CA VAL A 66 -6.83 -8.80 -7.39
C VAL A 66 -5.34 -8.60 -7.09
N PRO A 67 -4.99 -7.75 -6.11
CA PRO A 67 -3.61 -7.62 -5.62
C PRO A 67 -3.11 -8.92 -5.02
N GLU A 68 -1.94 -9.37 -5.45
CA GLU A 68 -1.25 -10.52 -4.90
C GLU A 68 -0.35 -10.12 -3.71
N PRO A 69 0.04 -11.06 -2.84
CA PRO A 69 1.00 -10.78 -1.77
C PRO A 69 2.35 -10.23 -2.28
N ALA A 70 2.70 -10.50 -3.54
CA ALA A 70 3.90 -9.98 -4.20
C ALA A 70 3.80 -8.47 -4.49
N ASP A 71 2.59 -7.90 -4.48
CA ASP A 71 2.35 -6.48 -4.70
C ASP A 71 2.49 -5.64 -3.42
N LEU A 72 2.69 -6.29 -2.26
CA LEU A 72 2.90 -5.61 -0.99
C LEU A 72 4.29 -5.00 -0.92
N VAL A 73 4.35 -3.71 -0.64
CA VAL A 73 5.60 -2.98 -0.41
C VAL A 73 5.92 -2.86 1.08
N ALA A 74 4.91 -2.77 1.93
CA ALA A 74 5.07 -2.69 3.38
C ALA A 74 3.84 -3.26 4.11
N VAL A 75 4.06 -3.74 5.33
CA VAL A 75 3.00 -4.29 6.20
C VAL A 75 3.22 -3.81 7.63
N ALA A 76 2.12 -3.44 8.30
CA ALA A 76 2.10 -3.19 9.73
C ALA A 76 1.11 -4.11 10.45
N HIS A 77 1.45 -4.44 11.69
CA HIS A 77 0.59 -5.15 12.62
C HIS A 77 0.60 -4.41 13.96
N ALA A 78 -0.57 -4.04 14.45
CA ALA A 78 -0.71 -3.37 15.74
C ALA A 78 -1.80 -4.05 16.59
N PRO A 79 -1.56 -4.36 17.87
CA PRO A 79 -2.60 -4.87 18.75
C PRO A 79 -3.67 -3.80 18.99
N ILE A 80 -4.94 -4.21 19.11
CA ILE A 80 -6.02 -3.31 19.50
C ILE A 80 -6.03 -3.19 21.02
N THR A 81 -5.40 -2.16 21.54
CA THR A 81 -5.38 -1.80 22.97
C THR A 81 -6.08 -0.48 23.18
N ASP A 82 -7.19 -0.50 23.93
CA ASP A 82 -7.95 0.69 24.36
C ASP A 82 -8.45 1.63 23.24
N VAL A 83 -8.52 1.14 22.00
CA VAL A 83 -9.09 1.87 20.85
C VAL A 83 -10.59 1.57 20.74
N ASP A 84 -11.40 2.62 20.66
CA ASP A 84 -12.82 2.50 20.34
C ASP A 84 -13.00 2.19 18.86
N LEU A 85 -13.34 0.95 18.55
CA LEU A 85 -13.59 0.51 17.17
C LEU A 85 -14.95 0.95 16.64
N THR A 86 -15.81 1.55 17.46
CA THR A 86 -17.11 2.09 17.01
C THR A 86 -17.00 3.54 16.56
N ASP A 87 -15.91 4.22 16.91
CA ASP A 87 -15.59 5.55 16.39
C ASP A 87 -14.65 5.46 15.19
N GLU A 88 -15.12 5.98 14.06
CA GLU A 88 -14.35 6.08 12.82
C GLU A 88 -13.04 6.85 13.03
N ARG A 89 -13.07 7.93 13.81
CA ARG A 89 -11.89 8.78 14.02
C ARG A 89 -10.78 8.06 14.78
N SER A 90 -11.15 7.27 15.78
CA SER A 90 -10.22 6.42 16.52
C SER A 90 -9.57 5.36 15.63
N ILE A 91 -10.35 4.75 14.73
CA ILE A 91 -9.80 3.80 13.74
C ILE A 91 -8.82 4.51 12.80
N VAL A 92 -9.20 5.65 12.23
CA VAL A 92 -8.36 6.40 11.28
C VAL A 92 -7.04 6.84 11.92
N ALA A 93 -7.07 7.31 13.18
CA ALA A 93 -5.86 7.68 13.91
C ALA A 93 -4.92 6.48 14.08
N MET A 94 -5.44 5.34 14.53
CA MET A 94 -4.65 4.11 14.68
C MET A 94 -4.11 3.59 13.34
N VAL A 95 -4.88 3.70 12.26
CA VAL A 95 -4.43 3.31 10.91
C VAL A 95 -3.30 4.21 10.44
N ARG A 96 -3.39 5.52 10.66
CA ARG A 96 -2.33 6.47 10.35
C ARG A 96 -1.04 6.11 11.09
N ASP A 97 -1.12 5.89 12.40
CA ASP A 97 0.04 5.50 13.22
C ASP A 97 0.65 4.18 12.73
N ALA A 98 -0.18 3.23 12.32
CA ALA A 98 0.27 1.95 11.77
C ALA A 98 0.90 2.08 10.38
N VAL A 99 0.41 2.98 9.53
CA VAL A 99 1.03 3.28 8.23
C VAL A 99 2.42 3.90 8.44
N ASP A 100 2.55 4.83 9.38
CA ASP A 100 3.84 5.45 9.72
C ASP A 100 4.84 4.45 10.31
N ALA A 101 4.35 3.37 10.94
CA ALA A 101 5.15 2.28 11.51
C ALA A 101 5.27 1.05 10.59
N ALA A 102 4.84 1.14 9.32
CA ALA A 102 4.85 0.00 8.40
C ALA A 102 6.27 -0.41 8.00
N GLU A 103 6.54 -1.71 8.08
CA GLU A 103 7.85 -2.27 7.75
C GLU A 103 7.86 -2.76 6.30
N PRO A 104 8.91 -2.47 5.51
CA PRO A 104 9.03 -2.93 4.14
C PRO A 104 8.99 -4.45 4.04
N VAL A 105 8.23 -4.97 3.07
CA VAL A 105 8.23 -6.39 2.76
C VAL A 105 9.48 -6.70 1.95
N ASN A 106 10.40 -7.47 2.52
CA ASN A 106 11.52 -8.02 1.77
C ASN A 106 10.99 -9.06 0.78
N THR A 107 10.70 -8.64 -0.45
CA THR A 107 10.34 -9.53 -1.56
C THR A 107 11.57 -10.30 -2.05
N THR A 108 12.27 -11.01 -1.17
CA THR A 108 13.21 -12.05 -1.60
C THR A 108 12.36 -13.20 -2.13
N SER A 109 12.04 -13.10 -3.42
CA SER A 109 12.08 -14.21 -4.38
C SER A 109 11.58 -15.57 -3.86
N GLY A 110 10.41 -15.62 -3.22
CA GLY A 110 9.70 -16.88 -2.97
C GLY A 110 9.27 -17.51 -4.29
N TYR A 111 8.69 -16.70 -5.18
CA TYR A 111 8.23 -17.13 -6.50
C TYR A 111 9.36 -17.47 -7.47
N ALA A 112 10.51 -16.77 -7.42
CA ALA A 112 11.64 -17.14 -8.26
C ALA A 112 12.35 -18.42 -7.78
N THR A 113 12.32 -18.73 -6.47
CA THR A 113 12.79 -20.03 -5.97
C THR A 113 11.87 -21.17 -6.41
N VAL A 114 10.54 -20.99 -6.33
CA VAL A 114 9.57 -22.01 -6.78
C VAL A 114 9.61 -22.17 -8.31
N ARG A 115 9.68 -21.08 -9.09
CA ARG A 115 9.86 -21.16 -10.56
C ARG A 115 11.20 -21.79 -10.93
N ALA A 116 12.30 -21.45 -10.25
CA ALA A 116 13.60 -22.06 -10.50
C ALA A 116 13.61 -23.57 -10.18
N MET A 117 12.95 -23.99 -9.08
CA MET A 117 12.76 -25.39 -8.73
C MET A 117 11.96 -26.14 -9.79
N LEU A 118 10.84 -25.58 -10.25
CA LEU A 118 9.99 -26.19 -11.28
C LEU A 118 10.69 -26.26 -12.64
N ASN A 119 11.44 -25.23 -13.01
CA ASN A 119 12.23 -25.23 -14.25
C ASN A 119 13.37 -26.28 -14.20
N ARG A 120 13.96 -26.50 -13.02
CA ARG A 120 14.96 -27.56 -12.81
C ARG A 120 14.37 -28.97 -12.92
N LEU A 121 13.11 -29.17 -12.53
CA LEU A 121 12.43 -30.47 -12.64
C LEU A 121 11.96 -30.76 -14.07
N GLY A 122 11.57 -29.74 -14.83
CA GLY A 122 11.18 -29.90 -16.24
C GLY A 122 12.34 -30.18 -17.20
N SER A 123 13.58 -29.87 -16.81
CA SER A 123 14.78 -30.01 -17.64
C SER A 123 15.44 -31.41 -17.59
N VAL A 124 14.81 -32.40 -16.93
CA VAL A 124 15.33 -33.79 -16.80
C VAL A 124 14.52 -34.78 -17.66
N LEU A 125 13.74 -34.30 -18.63
CA LEU A 125 13.09 -35.12 -19.66
C LEU A 125 13.73 -34.91 -21.02
#